data_AF-A0A1L9TUQ0-F1
#
_entry.id   AF-A0A1L9TUQ0-F1
#
_cell.length_a   1.000
_cell.length_b   1.000
_cell.length_c   1.000
_cell.angle_alpha   90.00
_cell.angle_beta   90.00
_cell.angle_gamma   90.00
#
_symmetry.space_group_name_H-M   'P 1'
#
loop_
_entity.id
_entity.type
_entity.pdbx_description
1 polymer ?
#
loop_
_entity_poly.entity_id
_entity_poly.type
_entity_poly.pdbx_seq_one_letter_code
_entity_poly.pdbx_strand_id
1 'polypeptide(L)'
;MSASLRSQRVLQRLAASSRSTPRSFITTNRKTLSGSCILCQHQLSNAATTRPHSPLQQHRTFTTTVRKLNPDPNSEDSSAIPNSPNTTTYYTIFPQTLPTGPPPSSPFAIDVALLRREFLQLQNTIHPDKYPAGPTKQTAESLSATINEAYRTLADPLLRAQYILREFHGIDVTAEDGAGSHPLDPELLMEVMDVQETIEEVGEGPEAEAQIAEMKKENDERLRGCVEALGKAFDEGDVEAATGECVRLKFWVSVAEGLKEWEPGMGGIRLIH
;
A
#
# COMPACT_ATOMS: atom_id res chain seq x y z
N MET A 1 24.01 -41.16 -33.61
CA MET A 1 23.84 -40.29 -34.80
C MET A 1 23.37 -38.94 -34.32
N SER A 2 23.97 -37.89 -34.90
CA SER A 2 23.63 -36.46 -34.80
C SER A 2 23.98 -35.74 -33.49
N ALA A 3 25.24 -35.27 -33.47
CA ALA A 3 25.72 -34.10 -32.75
C ALA A 3 25.48 -32.83 -33.60
N SER A 4 25.27 -31.67 -32.97
CA SER A 4 25.45 -30.31 -33.54
C SER A 4 25.00 -29.26 -32.50
N LEU A 5 25.61 -28.12 -32.20
CA LEU A 5 26.89 -27.48 -32.51
C LEU A 5 27.10 -26.36 -31.46
N ARG A 6 28.37 -26.14 -31.08
CA ARG A 6 28.90 -25.02 -30.29
C ARG A 6 28.53 -23.65 -30.88
N SER A 7 28.49 -22.63 -30.02
CA SER A 7 29.05 -21.32 -30.38
C SER A 7 29.87 -20.74 -29.22
N GLN A 8 31.19 -20.78 -29.38
CA GLN A 8 32.17 -20.05 -28.57
C GLN A 8 32.37 -18.67 -29.20
N ARG A 9 32.41 -17.60 -28.40
CA ARG A 9 32.99 -16.32 -28.84
C ARG A 9 34.12 -15.89 -27.91
N VAL A 10 35.13 -15.34 -28.57
CA VAL A 10 36.52 -15.17 -28.16
C VAL A 10 36.76 -13.74 -27.67
N LEU A 11 37.62 -13.65 -26.66
CA LEU A 11 38.21 -12.44 -26.04
C LEU A 11 38.75 -11.40 -27.04
N GLN A 12 38.67 -10.12 -26.65
CA GLN A 12 39.73 -9.16 -26.94
C GLN A 12 39.96 -8.19 -25.77
N ARG A 13 41.16 -8.31 -25.18
CA ARG A 13 41.76 -7.38 -24.22
C ARG A 13 42.28 -6.14 -24.95
N LEU A 14 42.09 -4.95 -24.37
CA LEU A 14 42.98 -3.82 -24.58
C LEU A 14 43.27 -3.15 -23.23
N ALA A 15 44.56 -3.11 -22.89
CA ALA A 15 45.13 -2.31 -21.83
C ALA A 15 45.88 -1.13 -22.46
N ALA A 16 45.71 0.07 -21.91
CA ALA A 16 46.65 1.18 -22.11
C ALA A 16 46.65 2.09 -20.88
N SER A 17 47.85 2.49 -20.47
CA SER A 17 48.20 3.18 -19.24
C SER A 17 48.66 4.62 -19.50
N SER A 18 48.48 5.47 -18.49
CA SER A 18 49.26 6.68 -18.12
C SER A 18 49.12 7.98 -18.94
N ARG A 19 48.75 9.09 -18.28
CA ARG A 19 49.67 10.15 -17.79
C ARG A 19 48.93 11.35 -17.15
N SER A 20 49.72 12.13 -16.43
CA SER A 20 49.44 13.06 -15.33
C SER A 20 49.36 14.56 -15.69
N THR A 21 48.47 15.29 -15.00
CA THR A 21 48.58 16.69 -14.43
C THR A 21 48.75 17.91 -15.37
N PRO A 22 48.63 19.18 -14.89
CA PRO A 22 47.54 19.82 -14.14
C PRO A 22 47.17 21.22 -14.71
N ARG A 23 45.98 21.78 -14.41
CA ARG A 23 45.82 23.25 -14.31
C ARG A 23 44.52 23.68 -13.61
N SER A 24 44.71 24.49 -12.58
CA SER A 24 43.74 25.30 -11.84
C SER A 24 43.22 26.48 -12.69
N PHE A 25 42.00 26.99 -12.40
CA PHE A 25 41.69 28.37 -11.98
C PHE A 25 40.15 28.56 -11.85
N ILE A 26 39.68 28.81 -10.60
CA ILE A 26 38.71 29.82 -10.05
C ILE A 26 37.54 30.26 -11.00
N THR A 27 36.24 30.31 -10.65
CA THR A 27 35.56 31.05 -9.57
C THR A 27 34.08 30.66 -9.37
N THR A 28 33.68 30.55 -8.09
CA THR A 28 32.43 30.99 -7.44
C THR A 28 31.06 30.63 -8.03
N ASN A 29 30.28 29.80 -7.32
CA ASN A 29 28.99 30.22 -6.71
C ASN A 29 28.43 29.08 -5.82
N ARG A 30 28.47 29.23 -4.49
CA ARG A 30 27.67 28.39 -3.59
C ARG A 30 27.12 29.28 -2.47
N LYS A 31 25.82 29.60 -2.59
CA LYS A 31 25.04 30.23 -1.54
C LYS A 31 24.85 29.23 -0.40
N THR A 32 25.43 29.53 0.75
CA THR A 32 25.03 28.96 2.05
C THR A 32 24.15 30.00 2.74
N LEU A 33 22.89 29.65 2.99
CA LEU A 33 22.04 30.37 3.95
C LEU A 33 21.71 29.40 5.07
N SER A 34 22.48 29.55 6.15
CA SER A 34 22.15 29.12 7.49
C SER A 34 21.21 30.15 8.11
N GLY A 35 20.14 29.66 8.73
CA GLY A 35 19.80 30.05 10.09
C GLY A 35 19.00 31.33 10.31
N SER A 36 17.86 31.13 10.98
CA SER A 36 17.04 32.06 11.78
C SER A 36 16.11 33.05 11.06
N CYS A 37 14.80 32.74 11.10
CA CYS A 37 13.71 33.67 10.84
C CYS A 37 13.17 34.25 12.17
N ILE A 38 12.80 35.52 12.10
CA ILE A 38 12.64 36.50 13.19
C ILE A 38 11.16 36.57 13.63
N LEU A 39 10.53 35.43 13.95
CA LEU A 39 9.10 35.42 14.31
C LEU A 39 8.68 34.39 15.36
N CYS A 40 9.60 34.00 16.24
CA CYS A 40 9.27 33.35 17.51
C CYS A 40 9.57 34.30 18.68
N GLN A 41 8.71 35.28 18.87
CA GLN A 41 8.52 35.95 20.15
C GLN A 41 7.06 35.78 20.53
N HIS A 42 6.77 35.01 21.57
CA HIS A 42 6.07 35.52 22.76
C HIS A 42 5.82 34.37 23.76
N GLN A 43 6.10 34.68 25.03
CA GLN A 43 5.68 34.00 26.27
C GLN A 43 6.53 32.83 26.79
N LEU A 44 7.69 33.19 27.35
CA LEU A 44 8.08 32.66 28.66
C LEU A 44 7.79 33.74 29.70
N SER A 45 6.97 33.43 30.72
CA SER A 45 7.10 33.92 32.11
C SER A 45 5.93 33.43 32.95
N ASN A 46 6.10 32.32 33.69
CA ASN A 46 6.11 32.35 35.16
C ASN A 46 6.00 30.94 35.75
N ALA A 47 7.01 30.58 36.54
CA ALA A 47 6.97 29.48 37.48
C ALA A 47 6.99 30.03 38.92
N ALA A 48 6.07 29.49 39.73
CA ALA A 48 6.12 29.23 41.18
C ALA A 48 6.51 30.33 42.20
N THR A 49 5.60 30.55 43.18
CA THR A 49 5.96 30.87 44.58
C THR A 49 4.83 30.41 45.54
N THR A 50 5.23 29.66 46.56
CA THR A 50 4.52 29.22 47.80
C THR A 50 4.04 30.42 48.65
N ARG A 51 3.02 30.44 49.54
CA ARG A 51 2.54 29.53 50.61
C ARG A 51 1.27 30.16 51.29
N PRO A 52 0.73 29.67 52.44
CA PRO A 52 -0.69 29.37 52.70
C PRO A 52 -1.51 30.53 53.31
N HIS A 53 -2.84 30.37 53.46
CA HIS A 53 -3.65 30.74 54.65
C HIS A 53 -5.15 30.45 54.43
N SER A 54 -5.76 29.65 55.32
CA SER A 54 -7.22 29.56 55.57
C SER A 54 -7.62 30.67 56.56
N PRO A 55 -8.91 31.10 56.66
CA PRO A 55 -9.91 30.33 57.42
C PRO A 55 -11.41 30.48 57.04
N LEU A 56 -12.21 29.54 57.60
CA LEU A 56 -13.61 29.62 58.06
C LEU A 56 -14.79 29.79 57.07
N GLN A 57 -15.39 28.64 56.76
CA GLN A 57 -16.75 28.21 57.17
C GLN A 57 -17.93 29.16 56.90
N GLN A 58 -18.86 28.73 56.04
CA GLN A 58 -20.30 28.81 56.29
C GLN A 58 -21.10 27.82 55.44
N HIS A 59 -21.90 27.02 56.14
CA HIS A 59 -22.78 25.98 55.64
C HIS A 59 -23.94 26.55 54.82
N ARG A 60 -24.24 25.95 53.66
CA ARG A 60 -25.62 25.84 53.15
C ARG A 60 -25.84 24.47 52.51
N THR A 61 -26.52 23.61 53.25
CA THR A 61 -27.15 22.38 52.77
C THR A 61 -28.36 22.73 51.92
N PHE A 62 -28.35 22.37 50.64
CA PHE A 62 -29.57 22.25 49.84
C PHE A 62 -29.69 20.82 49.32
N THR A 63 -30.67 20.11 49.89
CA THR A 63 -31.15 18.81 49.46
C THR A 63 -32.22 19.02 48.39
N THR A 64 -31.95 18.62 47.15
CA THR A 64 -32.99 18.42 46.13
C THR A 64 -32.58 17.29 45.19
N THR A 65 -33.13 16.11 45.48
CA THR A 65 -33.62 15.10 44.52
C THR A 65 -32.80 14.87 43.24
N VAL A 66 -32.00 13.79 43.26
CA VAL A 66 -31.53 13.10 42.05
C VAL A 66 -32.76 12.49 41.36
N ARG A 67 -33.24 13.15 40.30
CA ARG A 67 -34.19 12.56 39.36
C ARG A 67 -33.41 11.51 38.57
N LYS A 68 -33.62 10.23 38.91
CA LYS A 68 -33.27 9.11 38.02
C LYS A 68 -34.03 9.32 36.72
N LEU A 69 -33.35 9.86 35.71
CA LEU A 69 -33.75 9.70 34.32
C LEU A 69 -33.43 8.24 33.98
N ASN A 70 -34.46 7.44 33.83
CA ASN A 70 -34.34 6.16 33.15
C ASN A 70 -33.74 6.42 31.76
N PRO A 71 -32.78 5.62 31.28
CA PRO A 71 -32.40 5.66 29.88
C PRO A 71 -33.58 5.12 29.07
N ASP A 72 -34.21 5.98 28.27
CA ASP A 72 -35.12 5.55 27.22
C ASP A 72 -34.34 4.60 26.27
N PRO A 73 -34.88 3.41 25.92
CA PRO A 73 -34.17 2.46 25.06
C PRO A 73 -34.22 2.81 23.57
N ASN A 74 -34.72 4.00 23.21
CA ASN A 74 -34.80 4.49 21.83
C ASN A 74 -34.06 5.83 21.68
N SER A 75 -32.75 5.83 21.96
CA SER A 75 -31.84 6.78 21.31
C SER A 75 -31.30 6.13 20.04
N GLU A 76 -32.18 5.95 19.05
CA GLU A 76 -31.70 5.73 17.69
C GLU A 76 -31.00 7.02 17.24
N ASP A 77 -29.70 6.89 17.05
CA ASP A 77 -28.80 7.89 16.56
C ASP A 77 -29.38 8.57 15.30
N SER A 78 -29.86 9.81 15.46
CA SER A 78 -30.44 10.60 14.36
C SER A 78 -29.37 11.10 13.36
N SER A 79 -28.16 10.54 13.40
CA SER A 79 -27.10 10.75 12.41
C SER A 79 -26.98 9.61 11.39
N ALA A 80 -27.83 8.58 11.47
CA ALA A 80 -27.77 7.42 10.60
C ALA A 80 -28.17 7.75 9.15
N ILE A 81 -27.22 7.56 8.23
CA ILE A 81 -27.49 7.56 6.79
C ILE A 81 -28.40 6.36 6.48
N PRO A 82 -29.55 6.55 5.79
CA PRO A 82 -30.44 5.45 5.45
C PRO A 82 -29.73 4.42 4.57
N ASN A 83 -29.87 3.13 4.89
CA ASN A 83 -29.28 2.00 4.15
C ASN A 83 -27.74 2.01 4.09
N SER A 84 -27.06 2.36 5.19
CA SER A 84 -25.61 2.24 5.28
C SER A 84 -25.14 0.78 5.14
N PRO A 85 -24.10 0.50 4.34
CA PRO A 85 -23.54 -0.84 4.23
C PRO A 85 -22.85 -1.26 5.53
N ASN A 86 -22.76 -2.58 5.76
CA ASN A 86 -22.02 -3.10 6.90
C ASN A 86 -20.51 -2.97 6.63
N THR A 87 -19.81 -2.17 7.45
CA THR A 87 -18.38 -1.88 7.30
C THR A 87 -17.47 -2.73 8.20
N THR A 88 -17.95 -3.87 8.72
CA THR A 88 -17.13 -4.76 9.58
C THR A 88 -15.90 -5.27 8.85
N THR A 89 -16.05 -5.60 7.56
CA THR A 89 -15.00 -6.13 6.69
C THR A 89 -15.21 -5.56 5.30
N TYR A 90 -14.17 -5.48 4.47
CA TYR A 90 -14.35 -5.05 3.07
C TYR A 90 -15.30 -5.96 2.29
N TYR A 91 -15.32 -7.26 2.58
CA TYR A 91 -16.27 -8.19 1.98
C TYR A 91 -17.73 -7.89 2.35
N THR A 92 -18.02 -7.41 3.57
CA THR A 92 -19.40 -7.11 4.01
C THR A 92 -19.96 -5.84 3.39
N ILE A 93 -19.11 -5.00 2.81
CA ILE A 93 -19.51 -3.76 2.12
C ILE A 93 -20.18 -4.06 0.78
N PHE A 94 -19.82 -5.18 0.14
CA PHE A 94 -20.28 -5.55 -1.22
C PHE A 94 -21.11 -6.85 -1.24
N PRO A 95 -22.26 -6.90 -0.56
CA PRO A 95 -23.04 -8.14 -0.40
C PRO A 95 -23.67 -8.67 -1.71
N GLN A 96 -23.87 -7.83 -2.74
CA GLN A 96 -24.43 -8.30 -4.02
C GLN A 96 -23.38 -9.06 -4.84
N THR A 97 -22.12 -8.65 -4.75
CA THR A 97 -21.00 -9.27 -5.47
C THR A 97 -20.35 -10.39 -4.68
N LEU A 98 -20.28 -10.24 -3.35
CA LEU A 98 -19.57 -11.15 -2.44
C LEU A 98 -20.49 -11.64 -1.32
N PRO A 99 -21.56 -12.42 -1.64
CA PRO A 99 -22.55 -12.83 -0.66
C PRO A 99 -22.03 -13.82 0.38
N THR A 100 -20.98 -14.58 0.05
CA THR A 100 -20.42 -15.64 0.90
C THR A 100 -19.17 -15.21 1.68
N GLY A 101 -18.74 -13.95 1.57
CA GLY A 101 -17.61 -13.40 2.33
C GLY A 101 -16.23 -13.78 1.75
N PRO A 102 -15.16 -13.81 2.58
CA PRO A 102 -13.80 -14.10 2.13
C PRO A 102 -13.57 -15.61 1.85
N PRO A 103 -12.47 -15.97 1.15
CA PRO A 103 -12.03 -17.35 1.02
C PRO A 103 -11.79 -18.03 2.38
N PRO A 104 -12.01 -19.36 2.49
CA PRO A 104 -12.35 -20.32 1.43
C PRO A 104 -13.85 -20.41 1.11
N SER A 105 -14.71 -19.59 1.74
CA SER A 105 -16.17 -19.64 1.52
C SER A 105 -16.60 -19.05 0.17
N SER A 106 -15.73 -18.24 -0.44
CA SER A 106 -15.86 -17.67 -1.78
C SER A 106 -14.54 -17.87 -2.52
N PRO A 107 -14.55 -18.01 -3.87
CA PRO A 107 -13.31 -17.98 -4.63
C PRO A 107 -12.54 -16.67 -4.38
N PHE A 108 -11.21 -16.76 -4.40
CA PHE A 108 -10.35 -15.56 -4.37
C PHE A 108 -10.58 -14.65 -5.58
N ALA A 109 -10.89 -15.22 -6.74
CA ALA A 109 -11.16 -14.47 -7.96
C ALA A 109 -12.49 -13.70 -7.87
N ILE A 110 -12.42 -12.37 -7.99
CA ILE A 110 -13.57 -11.46 -7.97
C ILE A 110 -13.78 -10.88 -9.36
N ASP A 111 -15.04 -10.85 -9.81
CA ASP A 111 -15.44 -10.10 -11.01
C ASP A 111 -15.39 -8.58 -10.72
N VAL A 112 -14.32 -7.93 -11.17
CA VAL A 112 -14.08 -6.50 -10.97
C VAL A 112 -15.16 -5.64 -11.64
N ALA A 113 -15.81 -6.10 -12.71
CA ALA A 113 -16.87 -5.35 -13.37
C ALA A 113 -18.14 -5.32 -12.51
N LEU A 114 -18.50 -6.45 -11.91
CA LEU A 114 -19.61 -6.52 -10.95
C LEU A 114 -19.29 -5.72 -9.68
N LEU A 115 -18.07 -5.86 -9.13
CA LEU A 115 -17.61 -5.09 -7.98
C LEU A 115 -17.70 -3.58 -8.23
N ARG A 116 -17.25 -3.12 -9.40
CA ARG A 116 -17.33 -1.72 -9.81
C ARG A 116 -18.77 -1.23 -9.93
N ARG A 117 -19.68 -2.06 -10.44
CA ARG A 117 -21.11 -1.70 -10.55
C ARG A 117 -21.71 -1.48 -9.18
N GLU A 118 -21.48 -2.38 -8.23
CA GLU A 118 -21.98 -2.24 -6.85
C GLU A 118 -21.35 -1.04 -6.14
N PHE A 119 -20.03 -0.85 -6.29
CA PHE A 119 -19.32 0.33 -5.80
C PHE A 119 -19.97 1.65 -6.24
N LEU A 120 -20.28 1.81 -7.53
CA LEU A 120 -20.92 3.02 -8.04
C LEU A 120 -22.34 3.23 -7.49
N GLN A 121 -23.09 2.14 -7.26
CA GLN A 121 -24.43 2.21 -6.65
C GLN A 121 -24.35 2.67 -5.19
N LEU A 122 -23.42 2.11 -4.41
CA LEU A 122 -23.18 2.50 -3.04
C LEU A 122 -22.76 3.97 -2.96
N GLN A 123 -21.77 4.37 -3.77
CA GLN A 123 -21.26 5.73 -3.76
C GLN A 123 -22.32 6.77 -4.17
N ASN A 124 -23.22 6.43 -5.11
CA ASN A 124 -24.36 7.30 -5.42
C ASN A 124 -25.30 7.46 -4.21
N THR A 125 -25.48 6.43 -3.38
CA THR A 125 -26.38 6.48 -2.23
C THR A 125 -25.79 7.33 -1.08
N ILE A 126 -24.49 7.22 -0.84
CA ILE A 126 -23.83 7.83 0.31
C ILE A 126 -23.00 9.09 0.00
N HIS A 127 -23.05 9.62 -1.22
CA HIS A 127 -22.20 10.75 -1.64
C HIS A 127 -22.34 11.97 -0.69
N PRO A 128 -21.25 12.54 -0.17
CA PRO A 128 -21.30 13.58 0.86
C PRO A 128 -22.00 14.87 0.40
N ASP A 129 -21.99 15.18 -0.90
CA ASP A 129 -22.71 16.34 -1.47
C ASP A 129 -24.23 16.28 -1.30
N LYS A 130 -24.79 15.09 -0.99
CA LYS A 130 -26.23 14.95 -0.73
C LYS A 130 -26.62 15.46 0.66
N TYR A 131 -25.65 15.71 1.54
CA TYR A 131 -25.87 16.10 2.93
C TYR A 131 -25.41 17.55 3.18
N PRO A 132 -26.20 18.36 3.91
CA PRO A 132 -25.77 19.69 4.33
C PRO A 132 -24.60 19.57 5.31
N ALA A 133 -23.82 20.65 5.46
CA ALA A 133 -22.72 20.70 6.41
C ALA A 133 -23.20 20.35 7.83
N GLY A 134 -22.59 19.33 8.44
CA GLY A 134 -22.98 18.82 9.76
C GLY A 134 -22.44 17.41 10.02
N PRO A 135 -22.80 16.82 11.16
CA PRO A 135 -22.35 15.47 11.54
C PRO A 135 -22.68 14.40 10.51
N THR A 136 -23.86 14.48 9.87
CA THR A 136 -24.30 13.55 8.81
C THR A 136 -23.43 13.63 7.55
N LYS A 137 -22.87 14.80 7.23
CA LYS A 137 -21.93 14.94 6.12
C LYS A 137 -20.59 14.30 6.46
N GLN A 138 -20.11 14.46 7.70
CA GLN A 138 -18.88 13.82 8.16
C GLN A 138 -18.99 12.29 8.15
N THR A 139 -20.14 11.73 8.56
CA THR A 139 -20.39 10.29 8.47
C THR A 139 -20.48 9.82 7.02
N ALA A 140 -21.06 10.61 6.12
CA ALA A 140 -21.08 10.30 4.68
C ALA A 140 -19.66 10.31 4.07
N GLU A 141 -18.84 11.29 4.45
CA GLU A 141 -17.43 11.39 4.04
C GLU A 141 -16.62 10.19 4.52
N SER A 142 -16.75 9.80 5.79
CA SER A 142 -16.02 8.65 6.35
C SER A 142 -16.44 7.34 5.70
N LEU A 143 -17.75 7.10 5.55
CA LEU A 143 -18.26 5.91 4.86
C LEU A 143 -17.80 5.87 3.40
N SER A 144 -17.83 7.00 2.70
CA SER A 144 -17.35 7.07 1.31
C SER A 144 -15.86 6.74 1.21
N ALA A 145 -15.05 7.24 2.14
CA ALA A 145 -13.63 6.88 2.21
C ALA A 145 -13.44 5.37 2.42
N THR A 146 -14.17 4.76 3.36
CA THR A 146 -14.11 3.31 3.61
C THR A 146 -14.54 2.49 2.39
N ILE A 147 -15.60 2.88 1.69
CA ILE A 147 -16.04 2.17 0.47
C ILE A 147 -14.99 2.29 -0.65
N ASN A 148 -14.37 3.46 -0.82
CA ASN A 148 -13.31 3.66 -1.79
C ASN A 148 -12.09 2.78 -1.48
N GLU A 149 -11.70 2.71 -0.22
CA GLU A 149 -10.59 1.86 0.22
C GLU A 149 -10.91 0.39 -0.03
N ALA A 150 -12.08 -0.08 0.42
CA ALA A 150 -12.54 -1.44 0.21
C ALA A 150 -12.58 -1.82 -1.27
N TYR A 151 -13.08 -0.94 -2.14
CA TYR A 151 -13.07 -1.16 -3.59
C TYR A 151 -11.65 -1.27 -4.14
N ARG A 152 -10.74 -0.35 -3.78
CA ARG A 152 -9.35 -0.38 -4.26
C ARG A 152 -8.64 -1.67 -3.84
N THR A 153 -8.78 -2.03 -2.56
CA THR A 153 -8.17 -3.24 -1.99
C THR A 153 -8.74 -4.50 -2.61
N LEU A 154 -10.06 -4.60 -2.77
CA LEU A 154 -10.67 -5.78 -3.34
C LEU A 154 -10.55 -5.84 -4.86
N ALA A 155 -10.33 -4.74 -5.58
CA ALA A 155 -10.16 -4.78 -7.03
C ALA A 155 -8.76 -5.27 -7.44
N ASP A 156 -7.73 -4.93 -6.68
CA ASP A 156 -6.35 -5.31 -6.93
C ASP A 156 -6.02 -6.69 -6.30
N PRO A 157 -5.55 -7.70 -7.06
CA PRO A 157 -5.25 -9.01 -6.52
C PRO A 157 -4.18 -9.02 -5.42
N LEU A 158 -3.13 -8.20 -5.53
CA LEU A 158 -2.06 -8.12 -4.54
C LEU A 158 -2.57 -7.50 -3.24
N LEU A 159 -3.27 -6.36 -3.32
CA LEU A 159 -3.85 -5.73 -2.13
C LEU A 159 -4.91 -6.63 -1.47
N ARG A 160 -5.70 -7.34 -2.28
CA ARG A 160 -6.69 -8.31 -1.79
C ARG A 160 -6.01 -9.44 -1.02
N ALA A 161 -4.92 -9.99 -1.55
CA ALA A 161 -4.14 -11.03 -0.90
C ALA A 161 -3.60 -10.58 0.46
N GLN A 162 -2.93 -9.43 0.48
CA GLN A 162 -2.38 -8.83 1.69
C GLN A 162 -3.47 -8.55 2.73
N TYR A 163 -4.62 -8.06 2.29
CA TYR A 163 -5.77 -7.83 3.15
C TYR A 163 -6.28 -9.13 3.79
N ILE A 164 -6.45 -10.19 2.99
CA ILE A 164 -6.93 -11.48 3.52
C ILE A 164 -5.94 -12.04 4.55
N LEU A 165 -4.64 -12.07 4.20
CA LEU A 165 -3.59 -12.58 5.08
C LEU A 165 -3.53 -11.80 6.40
N ARG A 166 -3.62 -10.46 6.34
CA ARG A 166 -3.55 -9.62 7.53
C ARG A 166 -4.79 -9.77 8.41
N GLU A 167 -5.99 -9.60 7.86
CA GLU A 167 -7.21 -9.53 8.68
C GLU A 167 -7.70 -10.90 9.17
N PHE A 168 -7.48 -11.97 8.40
CA PHE A 168 -8.02 -13.30 8.73
C PHE A 168 -6.97 -14.27 9.26
N HIS A 169 -5.70 -14.08 8.90
CA HIS A 169 -4.61 -14.97 9.31
C HIS A 169 -3.59 -14.29 10.22
N GLY A 170 -3.66 -12.96 10.40
CA GLY A 170 -2.72 -12.20 11.22
C GLY A 170 -1.31 -12.14 10.61
N ILE A 171 -1.17 -12.39 9.31
CA ILE A 171 0.10 -12.40 8.59
C ILE A 171 0.24 -11.09 7.81
N ASP A 172 1.21 -10.26 8.20
CA ASP A 172 1.51 -9.03 7.49
C ASP A 172 2.73 -9.20 6.57
N VAL A 173 2.46 -9.36 5.28
CA VAL A 173 3.49 -9.50 4.22
C VAL A 173 4.12 -8.15 3.85
N THR A 174 3.55 -7.04 4.32
CA THR A 174 4.04 -5.69 4.02
C THR A 174 5.06 -5.18 5.04
N ALA A 175 5.04 -5.73 6.26
CA ALA A 175 6.02 -5.39 7.29
C ALA A 175 7.40 -5.93 6.91
N GLU A 176 8.46 -5.12 7.04
CA GLU A 176 9.85 -5.60 6.88
C GLU A 176 10.16 -6.77 7.83
N ASP A 177 9.56 -6.78 9.02
CA ASP A 177 9.67 -7.89 9.99
C ASP A 177 8.91 -9.15 9.55
N GLY A 178 7.87 -9.01 8.73
CA GLY A 178 7.09 -10.13 8.16
C GLY A 178 7.90 -10.95 7.15
N ALA A 179 8.77 -10.30 6.39
CA ALA A 179 9.78 -10.95 5.54
C ALA A 179 10.84 -11.71 6.37
N GLY A 180 10.99 -11.39 7.65
CA GLY A 180 11.82 -12.16 8.60
C GLY A 180 11.18 -13.46 9.07
N SER A 181 9.84 -13.57 9.05
CA SER A 181 9.10 -14.78 9.47
C SER A 181 8.86 -15.76 8.32
N HIS A 182 8.87 -15.29 7.08
CA HIS A 182 8.83 -16.14 5.88
C HIS A 182 10.08 -15.89 5.04
N PRO A 183 11.12 -16.75 5.18
CA PRO A 183 12.35 -16.58 4.42
C PRO A 183 12.03 -16.56 2.93
N LEU A 184 12.58 -15.56 2.24
CA LEU A 184 12.47 -15.42 0.80
C LEU A 184 12.95 -16.70 0.13
N ASP A 185 12.15 -17.22 -0.79
CA ASP A 185 12.49 -18.40 -1.58
C ASP A 185 13.79 -18.11 -2.38
N PRO A 186 14.86 -18.92 -2.19
CA PRO A 186 16.09 -18.76 -2.95
C PRO A 186 15.89 -18.79 -4.46
N GLU A 187 14.90 -19.55 -4.96
CA GLU A 187 14.58 -19.58 -6.39
C GLU A 187 14.04 -18.23 -6.87
N LEU A 188 13.10 -17.65 -6.13
CA LEU A 188 12.57 -16.32 -6.41
C LEU A 188 13.64 -15.22 -6.40
N LEU A 189 14.56 -15.26 -5.44
CA LEU A 189 15.65 -14.29 -5.36
C LEU A 189 16.54 -14.34 -6.60
N MET A 190 16.89 -15.54 -7.06
CA MET A 190 17.67 -15.70 -8.30
C MET A 190 16.90 -15.13 -9.50
N GLU A 191 15.61 -15.44 -9.63
CA GLU A 191 14.80 -14.93 -10.74
C GLU A 191 14.71 -13.40 -10.75
N VAL A 192 14.56 -12.77 -9.58
CA VAL A 192 14.53 -11.29 -9.46
C VAL A 192 15.88 -10.69 -9.86
N MET A 193 16.99 -11.30 -9.43
CA MET A 193 18.33 -10.86 -9.79
C MET A 193 18.59 -10.99 -11.29
N ASP A 194 18.20 -12.11 -11.91
CA ASP A 194 18.37 -12.35 -13.34
C ASP A 194 17.58 -11.32 -14.17
N VAL A 195 16.37 -10.98 -13.73
CA VAL A 195 15.55 -9.94 -14.38
C VAL A 195 16.17 -8.56 -14.22
N GLN A 196 16.74 -8.24 -13.05
CA GLN A 196 17.46 -6.99 -12.83
C GLN A 196 18.69 -6.87 -13.72
N GLU A 197 19.51 -7.92 -13.80
CA GLU A 197 20.70 -7.94 -14.67
C GLU A 197 20.28 -7.74 -16.13
N THR A 198 19.24 -8.44 -16.57
CA THR A 198 18.72 -8.29 -17.94
C THR A 198 18.27 -6.85 -18.22
N ILE A 199 17.61 -6.19 -17.25
CA ILE A 199 17.20 -4.78 -17.35
C ILE A 199 18.42 -3.85 -17.48
N GLU A 200 19.48 -4.08 -16.71
CA GLU A 200 20.70 -3.26 -16.72
C GLU A 200 21.51 -3.43 -18.01
N GLU A 201 21.48 -4.64 -18.59
CA GLU A 201 22.10 -4.93 -19.89
C GLU A 201 21.34 -4.33 -21.07
N VAL A 202 20.07 -3.96 -20.90
CA VAL A 202 19.29 -3.27 -21.92
C VAL A 202 19.94 -1.91 -22.19
N GLY A 203 20.71 -1.84 -23.28
CA GLY A 203 21.42 -0.65 -23.70
C GLY A 203 20.53 0.43 -24.30
N GLU A 204 21.15 1.38 -25.00
CA GLU A 204 20.46 2.47 -25.69
C GLU A 204 20.26 2.09 -27.18
N GLY A 205 19.01 2.01 -27.63
CA GLY A 205 18.70 1.77 -29.05
C GLY A 205 17.27 1.29 -29.32
N PRO A 206 16.85 1.21 -30.59
CA PRO A 206 15.54 0.67 -30.97
C PRO A 206 15.38 -0.82 -30.60
N GLU A 207 16.48 -1.56 -30.49
CA GLU A 207 16.47 -2.95 -29.99
C GLU A 207 16.13 -3.03 -28.50
N ALA A 208 16.46 -1.99 -27.72
CA ALA A 208 16.18 -1.93 -26.28
C ALA A 208 14.68 -1.82 -26.00
N GLU A 209 13.96 -1.00 -26.76
CA GLU A 209 12.50 -0.88 -26.64
C GLU A 209 11.79 -2.21 -26.94
N ALA A 210 12.28 -2.95 -27.94
CA ALA A 210 11.76 -4.27 -28.28
C ALA A 210 12.01 -5.29 -27.16
N GLN A 211 13.21 -5.27 -26.56
CA GLN A 211 13.57 -6.14 -25.44
C GLN A 211 12.71 -5.83 -24.20
N ILE A 212 12.53 -4.55 -23.84
CA ILE A 212 11.66 -4.14 -22.72
C ILE A 212 10.20 -4.54 -22.96
N ALA A 213 9.71 -4.44 -24.19
CA ALA A 213 8.37 -4.91 -24.53
C ALA A 213 8.21 -6.43 -24.34
N GLU A 214 9.24 -7.21 -24.68
CA GLU A 214 9.27 -8.66 -24.43
C GLU A 214 9.28 -8.97 -22.92
N MET A 215 10.13 -8.26 -22.15
CA MET A 215 10.19 -8.41 -20.69
C MET A 215 8.86 -8.07 -20.02
N LYS A 216 8.17 -7.00 -20.47
CA LYS A 216 6.81 -6.67 -19.99
C LYS A 216 5.84 -7.81 -20.21
N LYS A 217 5.84 -8.38 -21.42
CA LYS A 217 4.95 -9.51 -21.76
C LYS A 217 5.25 -10.75 -20.92
N GLU A 218 6.52 -11.06 -20.70
CA GLU A 218 6.93 -12.19 -19.87
C GLU A 218 6.54 -11.96 -18.40
N ASN A 219 6.73 -10.75 -17.88
CA ASN A 219 6.32 -10.38 -16.53
C ASN A 219 4.79 -10.41 -16.35
N ASP A 220 4.01 -9.98 -17.35
CA ASP A 220 2.55 -10.10 -17.34
C ASP A 220 2.08 -11.56 -17.23
N GLU A 221 2.78 -12.48 -17.89
CA GLU A 221 2.49 -13.92 -17.78
C GLU A 221 2.88 -14.47 -16.39
N ARG A 222 4.02 -14.04 -15.83
CA ARG A 222 4.41 -14.37 -14.44
C ARG A 222 3.36 -13.87 -13.44
N LEU A 223 2.91 -12.62 -13.59
CA LEU A 223 1.87 -12.02 -12.76
C LEU A 223 0.58 -12.83 -12.82
N ARG A 224 0.12 -13.17 -14.03
CA ARG A 224 -1.08 -14.00 -14.22
C ARG A 224 -0.95 -15.36 -13.54
N GLY A 225 0.19 -16.02 -13.72
CA GLY A 225 0.49 -17.29 -13.06
C GLY A 225 0.48 -17.20 -11.54
N CYS A 226 1.05 -16.14 -10.96
CA CYS A 226 1.04 -15.90 -9.52
C CYS A 226 -0.39 -15.70 -9.00
N VAL A 227 -1.21 -14.90 -9.69
CA VAL A 227 -2.61 -14.67 -9.30
C VAL A 227 -3.44 -15.97 -9.35
N GLU A 228 -3.22 -16.81 -10.37
CA GLU A 228 -3.87 -18.11 -10.48
C GLU A 228 -3.44 -19.07 -9.35
N ALA A 229 -2.14 -19.12 -9.03
CA ALA A 229 -1.61 -19.94 -7.95
C ALA A 229 -2.11 -19.48 -6.57
N LEU A 230 -2.08 -18.17 -6.34
CA LEU A 230 -2.62 -17.54 -5.15
C LEU A 230 -4.11 -17.84 -4.96
N GLY A 231 -4.89 -17.79 -6.05
CA GLY A 231 -6.31 -18.15 -6.02
C GLY A 231 -6.54 -19.59 -5.56
N LYS A 232 -5.79 -20.54 -6.12
CA LYS A 232 -5.85 -21.95 -5.68
C LYS A 232 -5.48 -22.12 -4.21
N ALA A 233 -4.41 -21.46 -3.76
CA ALA A 233 -3.97 -21.55 -2.37
C ALA A 233 -5.06 -21.06 -1.38
N PHE A 234 -5.70 -19.92 -1.67
CA PHE A 234 -6.81 -19.43 -0.84
C PHE A 234 -8.07 -20.31 -0.93
N ASP A 235 -8.39 -20.83 -2.10
CA ASP A 235 -9.55 -21.70 -2.30
C ASP A 235 -9.37 -23.06 -1.60
N GLU A 236 -8.14 -23.57 -1.50
CA GLU A 236 -7.78 -24.79 -0.77
C GLU A 236 -7.53 -24.55 0.73
N GLY A 237 -7.43 -23.29 1.15
CA GLY A 237 -7.13 -22.90 2.53
C GLY A 237 -5.66 -23.07 2.93
N ASP A 238 -4.76 -23.19 1.96
CA ASP A 238 -3.31 -23.26 2.17
C ASP A 238 -2.72 -21.85 2.37
N VAL A 239 -2.66 -21.43 3.63
CA VAL A 239 -2.19 -20.09 4.02
C VAL A 239 -0.67 -19.93 3.80
N GLU A 240 0.10 -21.01 3.93
CA GLU A 240 1.56 -20.95 3.73
C GLU A 240 1.88 -20.73 2.25
N ALA A 241 1.24 -21.51 1.37
CA ALA A 241 1.36 -21.31 -0.08
C ALA A 241 0.84 -19.92 -0.50
N ALA A 242 -0.29 -19.48 0.03
CA ALA A 242 -0.84 -18.15 -0.27
C ALA A 242 0.11 -17.02 0.15
N THR A 243 0.81 -17.19 1.28
CA THR A 243 1.80 -16.21 1.75
C THR A 243 3.01 -16.15 0.82
N GLY A 244 3.57 -17.30 0.44
CA GLY A 244 4.68 -17.37 -0.52
C GLY A 244 4.31 -16.76 -1.88
N GLU A 245 3.13 -17.08 -2.40
CA GLU A 245 2.62 -16.53 -3.66
C GLU A 245 2.34 -15.02 -3.58
N CYS A 246 1.86 -14.52 -2.42
CA CYS A 246 1.67 -13.09 -2.20
C CYS A 246 3.00 -12.32 -2.22
N VAL A 247 4.04 -12.86 -1.58
CA VAL A 247 5.41 -12.31 -1.62
C VAL A 247 5.91 -12.28 -3.06
N ARG A 248 5.78 -13.39 -3.78
CA ARG A 248 6.20 -13.51 -5.18
C ARG A 248 5.49 -12.51 -6.08
N LEU A 249 4.17 -12.38 -5.93
CA LEU A 249 3.36 -11.40 -6.67
C LEU A 249 3.82 -9.96 -6.40
N LYS A 250 4.19 -9.61 -5.16
CA LYS A 250 4.71 -8.28 -4.81
C LYS A 250 5.96 -7.93 -5.63
N PHE A 251 6.91 -8.86 -5.75
CA PHE A 251 8.14 -8.63 -6.54
C PHE A 251 7.83 -8.43 -8.03
N TRP A 252 6.97 -9.26 -8.62
CA TRP A 252 6.61 -9.12 -10.04
C TRP A 252 5.83 -7.83 -10.33
N VAL A 253 5.03 -7.35 -9.37
CA VAL A 253 4.39 -6.03 -9.48
C VAL A 253 5.44 -4.93 -9.46
N SER A 254 6.44 -5.01 -8.56
CA SER A 254 7.54 -4.04 -8.55
C SER A 254 8.36 -4.05 -9.84
N VAL A 255 8.61 -5.24 -10.43
CA VAL A 255 9.27 -5.37 -11.73
C VAL A 255 8.41 -4.73 -12.82
N ALA A 256 7.09 -4.93 -12.81
CA ALA A 256 6.17 -4.33 -13.78
C ALA A 256 6.21 -2.79 -13.74
N GLU A 257 6.16 -2.22 -12.54
CA GLU A 257 6.27 -0.77 -12.31
C GLU A 257 7.60 -0.25 -12.83
N GLY A 258 8.68 -0.94 -12.50
CA GLY A 258 10.00 -0.66 -13.01
C GLY A 258 10.10 -0.64 -14.53
N LEU A 259 9.64 -1.71 -15.19
CA LEU A 259 9.65 -1.82 -16.65
C LEU A 259 8.78 -0.73 -17.30
N LYS A 260 7.71 -0.30 -16.62
CA LYS A 260 6.86 0.81 -17.07
C LYS A 260 7.55 2.16 -16.98
N GLU A 261 8.36 2.38 -15.95
CA GLU A 261 9.13 3.62 -15.73
C GLU A 261 10.46 3.67 -16.50
N TRP A 262 10.90 2.54 -17.06
CA TRP A 262 12.12 2.48 -17.86
C TRP A 262 12.09 3.45 -19.04
N GLU A 263 13.16 4.23 -19.18
CA GLU A 263 13.43 5.10 -20.32
C GLU A 263 14.81 4.77 -20.91
N PRO A 264 15.02 4.94 -22.23
CA PRO A 264 16.33 4.74 -22.86
C PRO A 264 17.42 5.58 -22.16
N GLY A 265 18.46 4.92 -21.65
CA GLY A 265 19.57 5.56 -20.94
C GLY A 265 19.41 5.62 -19.41
N MET A 266 18.32 5.08 -18.83
CA MET A 266 18.28 4.79 -17.39
C MET A 266 19.13 3.55 -17.08
N GLY A 267 20.17 3.72 -16.25
CA GLY A 267 21.09 2.65 -15.85
C GLY A 267 20.54 1.67 -14.80
N GLY A 268 19.24 1.41 -14.80
CA GLY A 268 18.61 0.45 -13.89
C GLY A 268 17.20 0.84 -13.44
N ILE A 269 16.45 -0.16 -12.98
CA ILE A 269 15.11 -0.01 -12.39
C ILE A 269 15.23 -0.08 -10.87
N ARG A 270 14.63 0.87 -10.15
CA ARG A 270 14.53 0.79 -8.69
C ARG A 270 13.35 -0.10 -8.31
N LEU A 271 13.61 -1.34 -7.89
CA LEU A 271 12.56 -2.15 -7.27
C LEU A 271 12.18 -1.57 -5.91
N ILE A 272 10.88 -1.55 -5.63
CA ILE A 272 10.31 -1.16 -4.35
C ILE A 272 10.31 -2.42 -3.49
N HIS A 273 11.15 -2.44 -2.44
CA HIS A 273 11.23 -3.51 -1.46
C HIS A 273 10.03 -3.49 -0.51
#